data_AF-A0A1F9CZJ8-F1
#
_entry.id   AF-A0A1F9CZJ8-F1
#
_cell.length_a   1.000
_cell.length_b   1.000
_cell.length_c   1.000
_cell.angle_alpha   90.00
_cell.angle_beta   90.00
_cell.angle_gamma   90.00
#
_symmetry.space_group_name_H-M   'P 1'
#
loop_
_entity.id
_entity.type
_entity.pdbx_description
1 polymer ?
#
loop_
_entity_poly.entity_id
_entity_poly.type
_entity_poly.pdbx_seq_one_letter_code
_entity_poly.pdbx_strand_id
1 'polypeptide(L)'
;MEVQVRIPTPLKKLTGEQEVITAKGKTVKEVLQWLTETYPGLNERLRDEQGELRRFINIYVNDEDIRFNQNLETPLKEGDQLSIIPAIAGGAYGRRRVTLTFPPKLIKEPVIYNIGHRFKVITNIRSANVSENVGWVTLEIDGEDEEYLKALHYLDEIGVAVEPVERNVIE
;
A
#
# COMPACT_ATOMS: atom_id res chain seq x y z
N MET A 1 16.11 -20.97 -17.55
CA MET A 1 15.41 -19.88 -18.27
C MET A 1 15.88 -18.59 -17.65
N GLU A 2 16.25 -17.61 -18.47
CA GLU A 2 16.72 -16.29 -18.03
C GLU A 2 15.63 -15.25 -18.25
N VAL A 3 15.39 -14.44 -17.23
CA VAL A 3 14.41 -13.34 -17.23
C VAL A 3 15.07 -12.07 -16.70
N GLN A 4 14.51 -10.92 -17.07
CA GLN A 4 14.99 -9.63 -16.59
C GLN A 4 14.15 -9.17 -15.40
N VAL A 5 14.77 -8.99 -14.24
CA VAL A 5 14.11 -8.50 -13.03
C VAL A 5 14.43 -7.02 -12.84
N ARG A 6 13.42 -6.16 -12.94
CA ARG A 6 13.55 -4.74 -12.65
C ARG A 6 13.50 -4.49 -11.15
N ILE A 7 14.56 -3.86 -10.65
CA ILE A 7 14.75 -3.55 -9.23
C ILE A 7 14.33 -2.10 -8.95
N PRO A 8 13.39 -1.89 -8.01
CA PRO A 8 12.90 -0.56 -7.67
C PRO A 8 13.97 0.23 -6.91
N THR A 9 13.93 1.55 -7.02
CA THR A 9 14.94 2.47 -6.45
C THR A 9 15.29 2.18 -4.98
N PRO A 10 14.34 1.92 -4.05
CA PRO A 10 14.70 1.64 -2.65
C PRO A 10 15.48 0.35 -2.45
N LEU A 11 15.42 -0.59 -3.39
CA LEU A 11 16.09 -1.89 -3.31
C LEU A 11 17.42 -1.94 -4.06
N LYS A 12 17.72 -0.95 -4.92
CA LYS A 12 18.96 -0.92 -5.73
C LYS A 12 20.24 -1.05 -4.90
N LYS A 13 20.29 -0.44 -3.71
CA LYS A 13 21.45 -0.55 -2.79
C LYS A 13 21.76 -1.99 -2.37
N LEU A 14 20.73 -2.85 -2.33
CA LEU A 14 20.86 -4.26 -1.93
C LEU A 14 21.30 -5.14 -3.11
N THR A 15 21.25 -4.59 -4.32
CA THR A 15 21.56 -5.27 -5.58
C THR A 15 22.75 -4.63 -6.30
N GLY A 16 23.67 -4.01 -5.55
CA GLY A 16 24.87 -3.40 -6.13
C GLY A 16 24.57 -2.23 -7.09
N GLU A 17 23.49 -1.48 -6.83
CA GLU A 17 23.01 -0.36 -7.66
C GLU A 17 22.50 -0.76 -9.07
N GLN A 18 22.30 -2.06 -9.32
CA GLN A 18 21.78 -2.55 -10.60
C GLN A 18 20.27 -2.29 -10.74
N GLU A 19 19.85 -1.69 -11.86
CA GLU A 19 18.43 -1.47 -12.17
C GLU A 19 17.74 -2.74 -12.70
N VAL A 20 18.46 -3.55 -13.46
CA VAL A 20 17.95 -4.80 -14.02
C VAL A 20 18.93 -5.91 -13.66
N ILE A 21 18.39 -7.00 -13.11
CA ILE A 21 19.13 -8.23 -12.83
C ILE A 21 18.65 -9.33 -13.76
N THR A 22 19.57 -10.04 -14.40
CA THR A 22 19.25 -11.29 -15.08
C THR A 22 19.12 -12.39 -14.03
N ALA A 23 17.91 -12.92 -13.88
CA ALA A 23 17.60 -13.98 -12.91
C ALA A 23 17.23 -15.29 -13.61
N LYS A 24 17.36 -16.41 -12.87
CA LYS A 24 17.05 -17.75 -13.38
C LYS A 24 15.85 -18.35 -12.66
N GLY A 25 14.89 -18.85 -13.42
CA GLY A 25 13.73 -19.56 -12.89
C GLY A 25 12.68 -19.81 -13.97
N LYS A 26 11.79 -20.78 -13.73
CA LYS A 26 10.66 -21.13 -14.60
C LYS A 26 9.35 -20.52 -14.12
N THR A 27 9.29 -20.08 -12.87
CA THR A 27 8.13 -19.40 -12.28
C THR A 27 8.58 -18.16 -11.51
N VAL A 28 7.63 -17.28 -11.21
CA VAL A 28 7.87 -16.10 -10.35
C VAL A 28 8.49 -16.51 -9.02
N LYS A 29 8.01 -17.58 -8.39
CA LYS A 29 8.54 -18.14 -7.14
C LYS A 29 10.01 -18.51 -7.24
N GLU A 30 10.38 -19.26 -8.28
CA GLU A 30 11.77 -19.69 -8.51
C GLU A 30 12.69 -18.48 -8.74
N VAL A 31 12.22 -17.48 -9.49
CA VAL A 31 12.98 -16.25 -9.75
C VAL A 31 13.18 -15.44 -8.46
N LEU A 32 12.13 -15.29 -7.64
CA LEU A 32 12.25 -14.62 -6.35
C LEU A 32 13.19 -15.36 -5.40
N GLN A 33 13.11 -16.69 -5.36
CA GLN A 33 14.01 -17.52 -4.57
C GLN A 33 15.46 -17.28 -4.99
N TRP A 34 15.76 -17.42 -6.28
CA TRP A 34 17.09 -17.18 -6.84
C TRP A 34 17.60 -15.78 -6.51
N LEU A 35 16.74 -14.77 -6.61
CA LEU A 35 17.07 -13.38 -6.31
C LEU A 35 17.42 -13.19 -4.82
N THR A 36 16.64 -13.78 -3.90
CA THR A 36 16.91 -13.70 -2.44
C THR A 36 18.11 -14.53 -2.01
N GLU A 37 18.44 -15.62 -2.69
CA GLU A 37 19.65 -16.40 -2.43
C GLU A 37 20.90 -15.66 -2.90
N THR A 38 20.81 -14.96 -4.05
CA THR A 38 21.92 -14.20 -4.64
C THR A 38 22.14 -12.87 -3.91
N TYR A 39 21.06 -12.22 -3.46
CA TYR A 39 21.08 -10.96 -2.72
C TYR A 39 20.29 -11.11 -1.40
N PRO A 40 20.91 -11.68 -0.35
CA PRO A 40 20.23 -11.98 0.92
C PRO A 40 19.53 -10.78 1.57
N GLY A 41 20.05 -9.56 1.37
CA GLY A 41 19.43 -8.33 1.88
C GLY A 41 18.04 -8.04 1.31
N LEU A 42 17.67 -8.62 0.16
CA LEU A 42 16.33 -8.52 -0.40
C LEU A 42 15.31 -9.37 0.38
N ASN A 43 15.75 -10.44 1.05
CA ASN A 43 14.84 -11.35 1.72
C ASN A 43 13.99 -10.63 2.78
N GLU A 44 14.63 -9.86 3.66
CA GLU A 44 13.97 -9.08 4.71
C GLU A 44 13.02 -8.00 4.15
N ARG A 45 13.31 -7.51 2.93
CA ARG A 45 12.50 -6.48 2.26
C ARG A 45 11.30 -7.04 1.51
N LEU A 46 11.44 -8.22 0.93
CA LEU A 46 10.41 -8.83 0.09
C LEU A 46 9.50 -9.78 0.88
N ARG A 47 10.03 -10.46 1.91
CA ARG A 47 9.32 -11.49 2.68
C ARG A 47 9.15 -11.11 4.14
N ASP A 48 8.10 -11.64 4.77
CA ASP A 48 7.85 -11.53 6.20
C ASP A 48 8.59 -12.60 7.02
N GLU A 49 8.32 -12.66 8.33
CA GLU A 49 8.96 -13.60 9.27
C GLU A 49 8.55 -15.05 9.02
N GLN A 50 7.42 -15.28 8.35
CA GLN A 50 6.93 -16.60 7.96
C GLN A 50 7.52 -17.04 6.61
N GLY A 51 8.26 -16.16 5.92
CA GLY A 51 8.84 -16.40 4.61
C GLY A 51 7.88 -16.12 3.46
N GLU A 52 6.70 -15.56 3.73
CA GLU A 52 5.70 -15.22 2.70
C GLU A 52 5.98 -13.85 2.09
N LEU A 53 5.55 -13.64 0.85
CA LEU A 53 5.72 -12.35 0.18
C LEU A 53 4.91 -11.27 0.92
N ARG A 54 5.56 -10.17 1.30
CA ARG A 54 4.90 -9.07 2.00
C ARG A 54 3.79 -8.49 1.12
N ARG A 55 2.63 -8.19 1.72
CA ARG A 55 1.43 -7.71 1.01
C ARG A 55 1.67 -6.42 0.22
N PHE A 56 2.60 -5.59 0.66
CA PHE A 56 2.98 -4.34 0.01
C PHE A 56 4.00 -4.54 -1.14
N ILE A 57 4.34 -5.77 -1.53
CA ILE A 57 5.15 -6.04 -2.70
C ILE A 57 4.22 -6.50 -3.83
N ASN A 58 4.14 -5.70 -4.88
CA ASN A 58 3.44 -6.06 -6.11
C ASN A 58 4.48 -6.57 -7.12
N ILE A 59 4.10 -7.60 -7.86
CA ILE A 59 4.95 -8.24 -8.85
C ILE A 59 4.19 -8.28 -10.16
N TYR A 60 4.88 -7.88 -11.22
CA TYR A 60 4.34 -7.86 -12.57
C TYR A 60 5.20 -8.71 -13.49
N VAL A 61 4.56 -9.41 -14.42
CA VAL A 61 5.23 -10.09 -15.54
C VAL A 61 4.74 -9.39 -16.80
N ASN A 62 5.65 -8.75 -17.55
CA ASN A 62 5.34 -7.97 -18.75
C ASN A 62 4.17 -6.98 -18.53
N ASP A 63 4.23 -6.23 -17.43
CA ASP A 63 3.22 -5.24 -16.99
C ASP A 63 1.86 -5.82 -16.52
N GLU A 64 1.69 -7.14 -16.46
CA GLU A 64 0.51 -7.78 -15.87
C GLU A 64 0.77 -8.20 -14.41
N ASP A 65 -0.12 -7.82 -13.48
CA ASP A 65 -0.03 -8.20 -12.06
C ASP A 65 -0.31 -9.71 -11.91
N ILE A 66 0.64 -10.43 -11.30
CA ILE A 66 0.59 -11.89 -11.12
C ILE A 66 -0.65 -12.38 -10.37
N ARG A 67 -1.34 -11.50 -9.61
CA ARG A 67 -2.58 -11.81 -8.90
C ARG A 67 -3.74 -12.15 -9.84
N PHE A 68 -3.71 -11.67 -11.07
CA PHE A 68 -4.69 -12.02 -12.11
C PHE A 68 -4.30 -13.27 -12.91
N ASN A 69 -3.12 -13.86 -12.62
CA ASN A 69 -2.59 -15.05 -13.26
C ASN A 69 -2.59 -16.23 -12.28
N GLN A 70 -1.42 -16.85 -12.03
CA GLN A 70 -1.27 -17.97 -11.08
C GLN A 70 -0.45 -17.55 -9.85
N ASN A 71 -0.44 -16.25 -9.53
CA ASN A 71 0.30 -15.67 -8.42
C ASN A 71 1.81 -16.06 -8.53
N LEU A 72 2.45 -16.48 -7.43
CA LEU A 72 3.86 -16.91 -7.43
C LEU A 72 4.16 -18.10 -8.35
N GLU A 73 3.15 -18.91 -8.69
CA GLU A 73 3.32 -20.06 -9.59
C GLU A 73 3.16 -19.65 -11.07
N THR A 74 3.01 -18.35 -11.37
CA THR A 74 2.94 -17.85 -12.75
C THR A 74 4.17 -18.29 -13.55
N PRO A 75 3.98 -19.05 -14.65
CA PRO A 75 5.08 -19.55 -15.47
C PRO A 75 5.71 -18.40 -16.26
N LEU A 76 7.03 -18.46 -16.40
CA LEU A 76 7.83 -17.46 -17.11
C LEU A 76 8.43 -18.06 -18.38
N LYS A 77 8.62 -17.21 -19.38
CA LYS A 77 9.30 -17.50 -20.64
C LYS A 77 10.64 -16.78 -20.67
N GLU A 78 11.54 -17.30 -21.51
CA GLU A 78 12.83 -16.64 -21.74
C GLU A 78 12.61 -15.24 -22.32
N GLY A 79 13.29 -14.25 -21.73
CA GLY A 79 13.15 -12.84 -22.09
C GLY A 79 12.00 -12.10 -21.42
N ASP A 80 11.16 -12.76 -20.60
CA ASP A 80 10.13 -12.07 -19.83
C ASP A 80 10.74 -11.02 -18.89
N GLN A 81 10.00 -9.94 -18.69
CA GLN A 81 10.35 -8.89 -17.75
C GLN A 81 9.51 -9.02 -16.49
N LEU A 82 10.18 -9.21 -15.36
CA LEU A 82 9.57 -9.24 -14.04
C LEU A 82 9.86 -7.91 -13.34
N SER A 83 8.83 -7.21 -12.88
CA SER A 83 9.00 -5.96 -12.13
C SER A 83 8.59 -6.14 -10.68
N ILE A 84 9.49 -5.79 -9.76
CA ILE A 84 9.19 -5.70 -8.34
C ILE A 84 8.84 -4.25 -8.03
N ILE A 85 7.58 -4.01 -7.69
CA ILE A 85 7.11 -2.69 -7.31
C ILE A 85 6.72 -2.75 -5.84
N PRO A 86 7.52 -2.15 -4.94
CA PRO A 86 7.07 -1.94 -3.60
C PRO A 86 5.91 -0.96 -3.69
N ALA A 87 4.86 -1.20 -2.94
CA ALA A 87 3.92 -0.17 -2.54
C ALA A 87 4.67 0.77 -1.58
N ILE A 88 5.64 1.50 -2.12
CA ILE A 88 6.22 2.66 -1.49
C ILE A 88 5.05 3.61 -1.29
N ALA A 89 5.00 4.25 -0.13
CA ALA A 89 4.04 5.30 0.24
C ALA A 89 4.16 6.54 -0.68
N GLY A 90 3.91 6.34 -1.97
CA GLY A 90 3.66 7.31 -3.02
C GLY A 90 2.28 7.04 -3.60
N GLY A 91 1.28 6.87 -2.72
CA GLY A 91 -0.15 6.86 -3.05
C GLY A 91 -0.68 5.63 -3.79
N ALA A 92 -0.89 4.51 -3.11
CA ALA A 92 -1.84 3.48 -3.55
C ALA A 92 -2.24 2.45 -2.47
N TYR A 93 -2.17 2.75 -1.17
CA TYR A 93 -3.30 2.27 -0.36
C TYR A 93 -4.49 3.11 -0.82
N GLY A 94 -5.68 2.51 -0.97
CA GLY A 94 -6.82 3.25 -1.48
C GLY A 94 -6.99 4.54 -0.68
N ARG A 95 -6.59 5.68 -1.27
CA ARG A 95 -6.82 7.00 -0.71
C ARG A 95 -8.32 7.15 -0.68
N ARG A 96 -8.86 6.96 0.51
CA ARG A 96 -10.29 6.91 0.74
C ARG A 96 -10.68 8.28 1.25
N ARG A 97 -11.55 8.93 0.49
CA ARG A 97 -12.12 10.21 0.86
C ARG A 97 -13.38 9.95 1.66
N VAL A 98 -13.43 10.52 2.86
CA VAL A 98 -14.58 10.47 3.76
C VAL A 98 -14.91 11.87 4.24
N THR A 99 -16.18 12.17 4.41
CA THR A 99 -16.63 13.35 5.13
C THR A 99 -16.97 12.94 6.56
N LEU A 100 -16.29 13.57 7.50
CA LEU A 100 -16.53 13.41 8.93
C LEU A 100 -17.43 14.55 9.40
N THR A 101 -18.51 14.23 10.10
CA THR A 101 -19.36 15.22 10.78
C THR A 101 -19.23 15.07 12.28
N PHE A 102 -18.78 16.13 12.94
CA PHE A 102 -18.46 16.14 14.36
C PHE A 102 -19.65 16.65 15.18
N PRO A 103 -20.10 15.90 16.21
CA PRO A 103 -21.08 16.42 17.16
C PRO A 103 -20.45 17.54 18.02
N PRO A 104 -21.25 18.50 18.54
CA PRO A 104 -20.74 19.64 19.32
C PRO A 104 -19.84 19.25 20.49
N LYS A 105 -20.10 18.10 21.12
CA LYS A 105 -19.32 17.59 22.26
C LYS A 105 -17.86 17.25 21.91
N LEU A 106 -17.52 17.06 20.63
CA LEU A 106 -16.18 16.67 20.18
C LEU A 106 -15.37 17.83 19.57
N ILE A 107 -15.90 19.06 19.56
CA ILE A 107 -15.22 20.24 18.97
C ILE A 107 -13.84 20.50 19.60
N LYS A 108 -13.66 20.16 20.88
CA LYS A 108 -12.39 20.36 21.61
C LYS A 108 -11.45 19.16 21.55
N GLU A 109 -11.89 18.05 20.96
CA GLU A 109 -11.11 16.82 20.92
C GLU A 109 -10.26 16.75 19.64
N PRO A 110 -8.97 16.34 19.73
CA PRO A 110 -8.09 16.24 18.57
C PRO A 110 -8.34 14.93 17.80
N VAL A 111 -9.60 14.71 17.37
CA VAL A 111 -10.06 13.43 16.80
C VAL A 111 -9.21 12.99 15.60
N ILE A 112 -8.93 13.91 14.67
CA ILE A 112 -8.15 13.62 13.45
C ILE A 112 -6.70 13.22 13.80
N TYR A 113 -6.09 13.89 14.77
CA TYR A 113 -4.77 13.52 15.28
C TYR A 113 -4.80 12.13 15.93
N ASN A 114 -5.83 11.85 16.74
CA ASN A 114 -5.96 10.58 17.45
C ASN A 114 -6.06 9.41 16.48
N ILE A 115 -6.79 9.52 15.35
CA ILE A 115 -6.86 8.42 14.39
C ILE A 115 -5.52 8.15 13.72
N GLY A 116 -4.77 9.19 13.31
CA GLY A 116 -3.44 9.00 12.69
C GLY A 116 -2.36 8.55 13.66
N HIS A 117 -2.52 8.84 14.96
CA HIS A 117 -1.59 8.40 15.99
C HIS A 117 -1.87 6.99 16.50
N ARG A 118 -3.15 6.61 16.62
CA ARG A 118 -3.57 5.32 17.19
C ARG A 118 -3.65 4.21 16.15
N PHE A 119 -4.06 4.56 14.95
CA PHE A 119 -4.14 3.65 13.81
C PHE A 119 -3.08 4.12 12.82
N LYS A 120 -2.34 3.19 12.22
CA LYS A 120 -1.20 3.51 11.34
C LYS A 120 -1.66 4.07 9.99
N VAL A 121 -2.43 5.16 10.03
CA VAL A 121 -3.02 5.86 8.91
C VAL A 121 -2.45 7.26 8.83
N ILE A 122 -2.33 7.76 7.61
CA ILE A 122 -1.96 9.13 7.29
C ILE A 122 -3.23 9.85 6.87
N THR A 123 -3.46 11.01 7.47
CA THR A 123 -4.64 11.83 7.22
C THR A 123 -4.27 13.11 6.51
N ASN A 124 -4.99 13.45 5.44
CA ASN A 124 -4.86 14.73 4.75
C ASN A 124 -6.22 15.43 4.67
N ILE A 125 -6.29 16.68 5.14
CA ILE A 125 -7.53 17.46 5.13
C ILE A 125 -7.71 18.06 3.73
N ARG A 126 -8.85 17.80 3.09
CA ARG A 126 -9.19 18.33 1.76
C ARG A 126 -10.05 19.57 1.85
N SER A 127 -11.02 19.56 2.75
CA SER A 127 -11.88 20.70 3.06
C SER A 127 -12.40 20.56 4.49
N ALA A 128 -12.68 21.69 5.13
CA ALA A 128 -13.22 21.73 6.48
C ALA A 128 -14.12 22.94 6.65
N ASN A 129 -15.17 22.79 7.45
CA ASN A 129 -16.02 23.88 7.88
C ASN A 129 -16.34 23.70 9.37
N VAL A 130 -16.30 24.79 10.11
CA VAL A 130 -16.67 24.84 11.53
C VAL A 130 -17.69 25.94 11.70
N SER A 131 -18.90 25.56 12.12
CA SER A 131 -19.96 26.48 12.55
C SER A 131 -20.24 26.30 14.03
N GLU A 132 -21.13 27.13 14.60
CA GLU A 132 -21.50 27.05 16.03
C GLU A 132 -22.15 25.72 16.41
N ASN A 133 -22.84 25.06 15.47
CA ASN A 133 -23.66 23.87 15.76
C ASN A 133 -23.16 22.59 15.08
N VAL A 134 -22.39 22.69 14.00
CA VAL A 134 -21.88 21.54 13.24
C VAL A 134 -20.49 21.86 12.70
N GLY A 135 -19.54 20.94 12.90
CA GLY A 135 -18.28 20.92 12.18
C GLY A 135 -18.23 19.73 11.23
N TRP A 136 -17.76 19.93 10.01
CA TRP A 136 -17.48 18.82 9.09
C TRP A 136 -16.10 18.97 8.45
N VAL A 137 -15.48 17.83 8.14
CA VAL A 137 -14.16 17.77 7.53
C VAL A 137 -14.16 16.67 6.48
N THR A 138 -13.85 17.00 5.24
CA THR A 138 -13.51 16.00 4.22
C THR A 138 -12.04 15.64 4.35
N LEU A 139 -11.80 14.36 4.62
CA LEU A 139 -10.50 13.77 4.88
C LEU A 139 -10.18 12.75 3.81
N GLU A 140 -8.95 12.82 3.32
CA GLU A 140 -8.32 11.70 2.64
C GLU A 140 -7.53 10.90 3.68
N ILE A 141 -7.83 9.61 3.76
CA ILE A 141 -7.15 8.67 4.66
C ILE A 141 -6.38 7.66 3.81
N ASP A 142 -5.09 7.54 4.10
CA ASP A 142 -4.13 6.63 3.47
C ASP A 142 -3.60 5.67 4.55
N GLY A 143 -3.59 4.37 4.26
CA GLY A 143 -3.18 3.35 5.22
C GLY A 143 -3.73 1.97 4.86
N GLU A 144 -3.19 0.93 5.49
CA GLU A 144 -3.62 -0.44 5.29
C GLU A 144 -5.12 -0.62 5.57
N ASP A 145 -5.78 -1.54 4.86
CA ASP A 145 -7.24 -1.74 4.99
C ASP A 145 -7.68 -2.04 6.43
N GLU A 146 -6.90 -2.85 7.15
CA GLU A 146 -7.19 -3.19 8.53
C GLU A 146 -7.13 -1.94 9.43
N GLU A 147 -6.10 -1.12 9.29
CA GLU A 147 -5.91 0.10 10.09
C GLU A 147 -6.93 1.17 9.72
N TYR A 148 -7.28 1.28 8.43
CA TYR A 148 -8.36 2.14 7.96
C TYR A 148 -9.71 1.74 8.58
N LEU A 149 -10.06 0.45 8.56
CA LEU A 149 -11.32 -0.04 9.13
C LEU A 149 -11.36 0.16 10.65
N LYS A 150 -10.26 -0.07 11.36
CA LYS A 150 -10.14 0.25 12.80
C LYS A 150 -10.36 1.74 13.07
N ALA A 151 -9.76 2.61 12.25
CA ALA A 151 -9.95 4.06 12.38
C ALA A 151 -11.40 4.48 12.16
N LEU A 152 -12.08 3.92 11.16
CA LEU A 152 -13.50 4.20 10.91
C LEU A 152 -14.40 3.71 12.04
N HIS A 153 -14.17 2.49 12.54
CA HIS A 153 -14.91 1.94 13.66
C HIS A 153 -14.79 2.83 14.90
N TYR A 154 -13.57 3.27 15.21
CA TYR A 154 -13.33 4.19 16.33
C TYR A 154 -14.08 5.52 16.17
N LEU A 155 -14.12 6.09 14.96
CA LEU A 155 -14.85 7.33 14.68
C LEU A 155 -16.35 7.17 14.94
N ASP A 156 -16.92 6.06 14.50
CA ASP A 156 -18.33 5.72 14.75
C ASP A 156 -18.62 5.55 16.26
N GLU A 157 -17.75 4.82 16.97
CA GLU A 157 -17.88 4.60 18.43
C GLU A 157 -17.91 5.89 19.25
N ILE A 158 -17.13 6.90 18.87
CA ILE A 158 -17.12 8.20 19.56
C ILE A 158 -18.28 9.12 19.11
N GLY A 159 -19.03 8.70 18.09
CA GLY A 159 -20.20 9.39 17.54
C GLY A 159 -19.88 10.41 16.45
N VAL A 160 -18.75 10.27 15.76
CA VAL A 160 -18.46 11.02 14.52
C VAL A 160 -19.14 10.28 13.37
N ALA A 161 -20.05 10.95 12.66
CA ALA A 161 -20.67 10.38 11.48
C ALA A 161 -19.66 10.36 10.33
N VAL A 162 -19.56 9.23 9.63
CA VAL A 162 -18.62 9.02 8.52
C VAL A 162 -19.37 8.71 7.23
N GLU A 163 -19.21 9.56 6.24
CA GLU A 163 -19.82 9.39 4.92
C GLU A 163 -18.73 9.20 3.85
N PRO A 164 -18.74 8.13 3.06
CA PRO A 164 -17.81 7.99 1.94
C PRO A 164 -18.10 9.06 0.89
N VAL A 165 -17.06 9.68 0.34
CA VAL A 165 -17.21 10.51 -0.85
C VAL A 165 -17.29 9.58 -2.05
N GLU A 166 -18.48 9.47 -2.65
CA GLU A 166 -18.64 8.76 -3.91
C GLU A 166 -17.64 9.32 -4.93
N ARG A 167 -16.93 8.42 -5.63
CA ARG A 167 -16.01 8.80 -6.71
C ARG A 167 -16.83 9.36 -7.88
N ASN A 168 -17.26 10.61 -7.81
CA ASN A 168 -17.42 11.39 -9.02
C ASN A 168 -16.01 11.63 -9.56
N VAL A 169 -15.67 10.85 -10.59
CA VAL A 169 -14.53 11.04 -11.45
C VAL A 169 -14.51 12.51 -11.89
N ILE A 170 -13.35 13.13 -11.74
CA ILE A 170 -12.74 14.24 -12.51
C ILE A 170 -12.00 15.13 -11.50
N GLU A 171 -10.67 14.95 -11.45
CA GLU A 171 -9.67 16.01 -11.32
C GLU A 171 -8.34 15.48 -11.89
#